data_AF-A0A8B6GLU8-F1
#
_entry.id   AF-A0A8B6GLU8-F1
#
_cell.length_a   1.000
_cell.length_b   1.000
_cell.length_c   1.000
_cell.angle_alpha   90.00
_cell.angle_beta   90.00
_cell.angle_gamma   90.00
#
_symmetry.space_group_name_H-M   'P 1'
#
loop_
_entity.id
_entity.type
_entity.pdbx_description
1 polymer ?
#
loop_
_entity_poly.entity_id
_entity_poly.type
_entity_poly.pdbx_seq_one_letter_code
_entity_poly.pdbx_strand_id
1 'polypeptide(L)'
;MAALEETEMDATMNMMKRMEQLESSTVKSADEEPSAQHRDEIKVIYYLRDIKRKMVDEWKQKFRKYEDRVKSTEGDIFVGTPEVDAVVSPANAFGFMDGGIDRVFSELFGWQMLSENLDIDENKLLRSPNISIESIYSKASSDIPNVKEICNQNCIFKMLKAIFPCITKSKLKENGVFILSVKGVKFDLQPGFADINKYVPQQWNVLENTTTTLTLGYLSIEKFNGNSVLMELKIGSDRLIGLFVAGKAINLSDFFIGKSITFTLKSLKGLFKSLRTVGLCYGATLETNESDIFSSSQLCVKEICLTDTKSKTVIRHVQCLRTVQINSQSHSCIKCSEHKRHKKYDQ
;
A
#
# COMPACT_ATOMS: atom_id res chain seq x y z
N MET A 1 10.97 -1.06 -28.22
CA MET A 1 11.67 0.24 -28.21
C MET A 1 10.76 1.35 -28.71
N ALA A 2 10.16 1.28 -29.90
CA ALA A 2 9.23 2.32 -30.39
C ALA A 2 8.06 2.66 -29.44
N ALA A 3 7.46 1.68 -28.78
CA ALA A 3 6.34 1.90 -27.86
C ALA A 3 6.72 2.61 -26.53
N LEU A 4 8.00 2.62 -26.16
CA LEU A 4 8.49 3.34 -24.97
C LEU A 4 8.80 4.82 -25.30
N GLU A 5 9.24 5.09 -26.54
CA GLU A 5 9.52 6.44 -27.03
C GLU A 5 8.21 7.24 -27.24
N GLU A 6 7.12 6.59 -27.64
CA GLU A 6 5.80 7.23 -27.74
C GLU A 6 5.25 7.68 -26.37
N THR A 7 5.46 6.89 -25.31
CA THR A 7 4.94 7.19 -23.98
C THR A 7 5.61 8.39 -23.30
N GLU A 8 6.91 8.60 -23.53
CA GLU A 8 7.63 9.77 -23.00
C GLU A 8 7.25 11.06 -23.74
N MET A 9 6.94 10.95 -25.03
CA MET A 9 6.48 12.06 -25.84
C MET A 9 5.07 12.51 -25.45
N ASP A 10 4.18 11.58 -25.13
CA ASP A 10 2.81 11.86 -24.66
C ASP A 10 2.77 12.53 -23.27
N ALA A 11 3.65 12.12 -22.35
CA ALA A 11 3.78 12.76 -21.05
C ALA A 11 4.21 14.24 -21.20
N THR A 12 5.15 14.49 -22.10
CA THR A 12 5.64 15.84 -22.43
C THR A 12 4.54 16.69 -23.09
N MET A 13 3.73 16.10 -23.98
CA MET A 13 2.65 16.79 -24.67
C MET A 13 1.45 17.14 -23.76
N ASN A 14 1.17 16.30 -22.76
CA ASN A 14 0.16 16.58 -21.74
C ASN A 14 0.59 17.70 -20.77
N MET A 15 1.88 17.81 -20.47
CA MET A 15 2.42 18.94 -19.71
C MET A 15 2.24 20.26 -20.47
N MET A 16 2.44 20.27 -21.80
CA MET A 16 2.24 21.47 -22.64
C MET A 16 0.79 21.94 -22.68
N LYS A 17 -0.19 21.04 -22.81
CA LYS A 17 -1.61 21.40 -22.78
C LYS A 17 -2.00 22.11 -21.48
N ARG A 18 -1.36 21.77 -20.36
CA ARG A 18 -1.59 22.44 -19.08
C ARG A 18 -0.96 23.84 -19.05
N MET A 19 0.19 24.04 -19.70
CA MET A 19 0.82 25.37 -19.82
C MET A 19 -0.04 26.33 -20.65
N GLU A 20 -0.54 25.89 -21.81
CA GLU A 20 -1.43 26.71 -22.65
C GLU A 20 -2.75 27.05 -21.95
N GLN A 21 -3.30 26.11 -21.17
CA GLN A 21 -4.52 26.35 -20.37
C GLN A 21 -4.29 27.38 -19.26
N LEU A 22 -3.13 27.34 -18.59
CA LEU A 22 -2.76 28.32 -17.56
C LEU A 22 -2.61 29.71 -18.16
N GLU A 23 -1.98 29.86 -19.32
CA GLU A 23 -1.85 31.15 -20.02
C GLU A 23 -3.20 31.69 -20.52
N SER A 24 -4.13 30.82 -20.94
CA SER A 24 -5.47 31.24 -21.39
C SER A 24 -6.39 31.69 -20.25
N SER A 25 -6.15 31.21 -19.02
CA SER A 25 -6.98 31.49 -17.86
C SER A 25 -6.72 32.85 -17.21
N THR A 26 -5.59 33.49 -17.54
CA THR A 26 -5.16 34.76 -16.96
C THR A 26 -5.78 36.01 -17.63
N VAL A 27 -6.64 35.86 -18.64
CA VAL A 27 -7.12 36.99 -19.48
C VAL A 27 -8.63 37.29 -19.36
N LYS A 28 -9.37 36.66 -18.43
CA LYS A 28 -10.83 36.90 -18.31
C LYS A 28 -11.29 37.24 -16.89
N SER A 29 -11.00 38.45 -16.45
CA SER A 29 -11.83 39.19 -15.49
C SER A 29 -11.51 40.67 -15.61
N ALA A 30 -12.28 41.37 -16.46
CA ALA A 30 -12.38 42.81 -16.40
C ALA A 30 -13.40 43.19 -15.31
N ASP A 31 -13.14 44.32 -14.66
CA ASP A 31 -13.97 45.01 -13.67
C ASP A 31 -13.80 44.55 -12.22
N GLU A 32 -12.64 44.89 -11.63
CA GLU A 32 -12.50 45.68 -10.39
C GLU A 32 -11.00 45.83 -10.08
N GLU A 33 -10.47 47.05 -10.07
CA GLU A 33 -9.10 47.34 -9.63
C GLU A 33 -8.98 47.20 -8.10
N PRO A 34 -7.96 46.47 -7.62
CA PRO A 34 -7.22 46.94 -6.46
C PRO A 34 -5.71 46.98 -6.76
N SER A 35 -5.16 48.18 -6.61
CA SER A 35 -3.77 48.53 -6.27
C SER A 35 -2.67 47.54 -6.66
N ALA A 36 -1.89 47.92 -7.66
CA ALA A 36 -0.67 47.29 -8.12
C ALA A 36 0.37 47.09 -6.99
N GLN A 37 0.45 45.88 -6.46
CA GLN A 37 1.69 45.33 -5.94
C GLN A 37 2.25 44.39 -7.02
N HIS A 38 3.45 44.70 -7.51
CA HIS A 38 4.25 43.83 -8.38
C HIS A 38 4.25 42.40 -7.80
N ARG A 39 3.52 41.49 -8.44
CA ARG A 39 3.86 40.07 -8.34
C ARG A 39 5.05 39.90 -9.27
N ASP A 40 6.22 39.74 -8.69
CA ASP A 40 7.36 39.19 -9.40
C ASP A 40 6.91 37.86 -10.01
N GLU A 41 6.78 37.85 -11.33
CA GLU A 41 6.30 36.68 -12.05
C GLU A 41 7.35 35.58 -11.87
N ILE A 42 7.01 34.54 -11.09
CA ILE A 42 7.93 33.44 -10.78
C ILE A 42 8.29 32.75 -12.10
N LYS A 43 9.50 33.02 -12.60
CA LYS A 43 10.00 32.49 -13.85
C LYS A 43 10.64 31.12 -13.61
N VAL A 44 9.89 30.04 -13.86
CA VAL A 44 10.41 28.67 -13.83
C VAL A 44 11.31 28.43 -15.05
N ILE A 45 12.49 27.84 -14.84
CA ILE A 45 13.41 27.41 -15.89
C ILE A 45 13.47 25.88 -15.88
N TYR A 46 13.28 25.28 -17.05
CA TYR A 46 13.33 23.84 -17.26
C TYR A 46 14.67 23.42 -17.86
N TYR A 47 15.32 22.45 -17.23
CA TYR A 47 16.53 21.82 -17.72
C TYR A 47 16.20 20.42 -18.22
N LEU A 48 16.25 20.23 -19.54
CA LEU A 48 16.06 18.93 -20.19
C LEU A 48 17.44 18.32 -20.45
N ARG A 49 17.66 17.09 -19.97
CA ARG A 49 18.98 16.47 -20.04
C ARG A 49 18.87 14.99 -20.33
N ASP A 50 19.68 14.53 -21.30
CA ASP A 50 19.74 13.13 -21.70
C ASP A 50 21.18 12.76 -22.11
N ILE A 51 21.53 11.49 -22.04
CA ILE A 51 22.82 10.96 -22.49
C ILE A 51 22.87 10.77 -24.01
N LYS A 52 21.72 10.73 -24.68
CA LYS A 52 21.61 10.52 -26.13
C LYS A 52 21.58 11.86 -26.88
N ARG A 53 22.64 12.15 -27.63
CA ARG A 53 22.75 13.35 -28.51
C ARG A 53 21.50 13.59 -29.36
N LYS A 54 20.99 12.53 -29.98
CA LYS A 54 19.84 12.62 -30.88
C LYS A 54 18.59 13.20 -30.18
N MET A 55 18.31 12.79 -28.94
CA MET A 55 17.17 13.34 -28.18
C MET A 55 17.37 14.81 -27.87
N VAL A 56 18.60 15.17 -27.46
CA VAL A 56 18.96 16.56 -27.12
C VAL A 56 18.84 17.49 -28.34
N ASP A 57 19.26 17.03 -29.52
CA ASP A 57 19.19 17.82 -30.75
C ASP A 57 17.74 18.05 -31.19
N GLU A 58 16.89 17.02 -31.09
CA GLU A 58 15.45 17.14 -31.35
C GLU A 58 14.77 18.11 -30.36
N TRP A 59 15.10 18.04 -29.07
CA TRP A 59 14.59 19.00 -28.08
C TRP A 59 15.04 20.42 -28.38
N LYS A 60 16.31 20.64 -28.74
CA LYS A 60 16.80 21.97 -29.13
C LYS A 60 16.03 22.51 -30.32
N GLN A 61 15.76 21.68 -31.33
CA GLN A 61 14.98 22.10 -32.50
C GLN A 61 13.52 22.41 -32.11
N LYS A 62 12.88 21.53 -31.35
CA LYS A 62 11.48 21.64 -30.97
C LYS A 62 11.20 22.81 -30.04
N PHE A 63 12.11 23.06 -29.08
CA PHE A 63 11.97 24.08 -28.05
C PHE A 63 12.75 25.37 -28.34
N ARG A 64 13.25 25.55 -29.56
CA ARG A 64 14.01 26.75 -29.99
C ARG A 64 13.32 28.08 -29.65
N LYS A 65 11.98 28.12 -29.72
CA LYS A 65 11.20 29.33 -29.40
C LYS A 65 11.16 29.68 -27.91
N TYR A 66 11.53 28.74 -27.05
CA TYR A 66 11.48 28.84 -25.60
C TYR A 66 12.88 28.79 -24.98
N GLU A 67 13.93 29.13 -25.73
CA GLU A 67 15.33 29.06 -25.25
C GLU A 67 15.59 29.91 -23.99
N ASP A 68 14.75 30.89 -23.67
CA ASP A 68 14.85 31.68 -22.45
C ASP A 68 14.35 30.94 -21.19
N ARG A 69 13.56 29.86 -21.36
CA ARG A 69 12.96 29.05 -20.27
C ARG A 69 13.31 27.57 -20.34
N VAL A 70 13.71 27.04 -21.49
CA VAL A 70 14.02 25.62 -21.69
C VAL A 70 15.47 25.48 -22.14
N LYS A 71 16.29 24.83 -21.32
CA LYS A 71 17.71 24.57 -21.59
C LYS A 71 17.90 23.08 -21.80
N SER A 72 18.32 22.69 -23.01
CA SER A 72 18.54 21.29 -23.38
C SER A 72 20.04 20.97 -23.48
N THR A 73 20.53 20.02 -22.69
CA THR A 73 21.96 19.64 -22.65
C THR A 73 22.15 18.13 -22.74
N GLU A 74 23.32 17.72 -23.25
CA GLU A 74 23.73 16.31 -23.27
C GLU A 74 24.66 16.02 -22.11
N GLY A 75 24.44 14.89 -21.45
CA GLY A 75 25.37 14.29 -20.50
C GLY A 75 24.69 13.69 -19.29
N ASP A 76 25.48 13.08 -18.42
CA ASP A 76 25.02 12.52 -17.15
C ASP A 76 24.34 13.60 -16.29
N ILE A 77 23.24 13.26 -15.61
CA ILE A 77 22.41 14.23 -14.87
C ILE A 77 23.13 14.86 -13.67
N PHE A 78 24.23 14.28 -13.19
CA PHE A 78 25.01 14.79 -12.04
C PHE A 78 26.32 15.46 -12.42
N VAL A 79 26.78 15.33 -13.67
CA VAL A 79 28.10 15.84 -14.09
C VAL A 79 27.96 17.12 -14.90
N GLY A 80 28.36 18.27 -14.36
CA GLY A 80 28.29 19.55 -15.08
C GLY A 80 26.84 19.99 -15.32
N THR A 81 25.96 19.70 -14.37
CA THR A 81 24.55 20.13 -14.35
C THR A 81 24.44 21.38 -13.48
N PRO A 82 23.66 22.39 -13.89
CA PRO A 82 23.37 23.53 -13.03
C PRO A 82 22.64 23.06 -11.77
N GLU A 83 22.80 23.82 -10.68
CA GLU A 83 22.00 23.61 -9.47
C GLU A 83 20.51 23.82 -9.81
N VAL A 84 19.68 22.88 -9.38
CA VAL A 84 18.23 22.89 -9.62
C VAL A 84 17.50 22.59 -8.32
N ASP A 85 16.32 23.18 -8.16
CA ASP A 85 15.49 23.00 -6.96
C ASP A 85 14.80 21.62 -6.91
N ALA A 86 14.60 20.99 -8.08
CA ALA A 86 13.93 19.70 -8.19
C ALA A 86 14.43 18.90 -9.40
N VAL A 87 14.38 17.57 -9.27
CA VAL A 87 14.69 16.62 -10.33
C VAL A 87 13.50 15.68 -10.54
N VAL A 88 13.19 15.35 -11.79
CA VAL A 88 12.07 14.48 -12.15
C VAL A 88 12.55 13.03 -12.23
N SER A 89 11.87 12.15 -11.49
CA SER A 89 12.03 10.70 -11.57
C SER A 89 10.85 10.11 -12.37
N PRO A 90 11.09 9.57 -13.57
CA PRO A 90 10.07 8.91 -14.38
C PRO A 90 9.85 7.46 -13.89
N ALA A 91 9.66 7.28 -12.58
CA ALA A 91 9.42 5.98 -11.98
C ALA A 91 8.19 5.31 -12.60
N ASN A 92 8.17 3.97 -12.56
CA ASN A 92 6.98 3.24 -12.99
C ASN A 92 5.76 3.59 -12.09
N ALA A 93 4.56 3.21 -12.53
CA ALA A 93 3.31 3.53 -11.85
C ALA A 93 3.20 3.00 -10.39
N PHE A 94 4.15 2.16 -9.96
CA PHE A 94 4.23 1.63 -8.59
C PHE A 94 5.31 2.31 -7.74
N GLY A 95 6.05 3.27 -8.29
CA GLY A 95 7.10 4.02 -7.58
C GLY A 95 8.38 3.21 -7.33
N PHE A 96 8.57 2.05 -7.98
CA PHE A 96 9.84 1.33 -7.87
C PHE A 96 10.90 2.02 -8.72
N MET A 97 12.07 2.22 -8.11
CA MET A 97 13.20 2.95 -8.67
C MET A 97 14.38 2.03 -9.03
N ASP A 98 14.10 0.87 -9.62
CA ASP A 98 15.06 -0.24 -9.81
C ASP A 98 15.75 -0.28 -11.18
N GLY A 99 15.33 0.56 -12.13
CA GLY A 99 15.88 0.65 -13.49
C GLY A 99 16.11 2.08 -13.97
N GLY A 100 16.79 2.20 -15.12
CA GLY A 100 16.98 3.49 -15.80
C GLY A 100 17.63 4.57 -14.92
N ILE A 101 17.12 5.80 -15.04
CA ILE A 101 17.57 6.96 -14.26
C ILE A 101 17.22 6.84 -12.76
N ASP A 102 16.14 6.13 -12.43
CA ASP A 102 15.66 5.97 -11.05
C ASP A 102 16.62 5.14 -10.19
N ARG A 103 17.30 4.17 -10.81
CA ARG A 103 18.38 3.44 -10.17
C ARG A 103 19.55 4.36 -9.81
N VAL A 104 19.89 5.30 -10.69
CA VAL A 104 20.97 6.26 -10.44
C VAL A 104 20.59 7.20 -9.28
N PHE A 105 19.33 7.63 -9.20
CA PHE A 105 18.81 8.36 -8.03
C PHE A 105 18.90 7.53 -6.75
N SER A 106 18.51 6.26 -6.79
CA SER A 106 18.54 5.36 -5.62
C SER A 106 19.97 5.09 -5.13
N GLU A 107 20.93 4.96 -6.05
CA GLU A 107 22.34 4.78 -5.71
C GLU A 107 22.96 6.05 -5.10
N LEU A 108 22.55 7.24 -5.56
CA LEU A 108 23.06 8.52 -5.06
C LEU A 108 22.43 8.95 -3.73
N PHE A 109 21.10 8.88 -3.62
CA PHE A 109 20.34 9.35 -2.44
C PHE A 109 20.10 8.25 -1.39
N GLY A 110 20.31 6.97 -1.75
CA GLY A 110 20.24 5.81 -0.86
C GLY A 110 18.92 5.05 -0.91
N TRP A 111 19.00 3.71 -0.79
CA TRP A 111 17.87 2.76 -0.84
C TRP A 111 16.85 2.89 0.30
N GLN A 112 17.06 3.80 1.26
CA GLN A 112 16.08 4.13 2.30
C GLN A 112 14.82 4.76 1.69
N MET A 113 14.94 5.41 0.51
CA MET A 113 13.81 5.82 -0.32
C MET A 113 12.96 4.63 -0.83
N LEU A 114 13.53 3.40 -0.88
CA LEU A 114 12.84 2.19 -1.35
C LEU A 114 12.20 1.36 -0.23
N SER A 115 12.61 1.56 1.04
CA SER A 115 12.18 0.76 2.19
C SER A 115 10.72 0.98 2.63
N GLU A 116 10.03 1.94 1.98
CA GLU A 116 8.58 2.08 1.98
C GLU A 116 7.84 0.87 1.34
N ASN A 117 8.57 -0.08 0.71
CA ASN A 117 8.02 -1.12 -0.16
C ASN A 117 8.10 -2.60 0.30
N LEU A 118 7.81 -2.91 1.58
CA LEU A 118 7.37 -4.23 2.13
C LEU A 118 8.44 -5.18 2.75
N ASP A 119 8.14 -5.82 3.91
CA ASP A 119 8.03 -7.31 4.05
C ASP A 119 7.66 -7.92 5.45
N ILE A 120 7.31 -9.24 5.42
CA ILE A 120 6.66 -10.21 6.37
C ILE A 120 7.61 -10.85 7.43
N ASP A 121 7.07 -11.58 8.42
CA ASP A 121 7.71 -12.06 9.67
C ASP A 121 7.37 -13.53 10.06
N GLU A 122 8.21 -14.22 10.88
CA GLU A 122 8.02 -15.49 11.65
C GLU A 122 8.82 -15.60 12.96
N ASN A 123 8.21 -15.41 14.15
CA ASN A 123 8.90 -15.68 15.43
C ASN A 123 7.95 -16.03 16.61
N LYS A 124 7.79 -17.33 16.95
CA LYS A 124 7.19 -17.76 18.25
C LYS A 124 7.88 -18.95 18.94
N LEU A 125 9.06 -19.41 18.46
CA LEU A 125 9.70 -20.65 18.97
C LEU A 125 10.89 -20.47 19.95
N LEU A 126 11.42 -19.26 20.17
CA LEU A 126 12.82 -19.08 20.62
C LEU A 126 13.10 -18.55 22.04
N ARG A 127 12.20 -18.67 23.01
CA ARG A 127 12.48 -18.14 24.36
C ARG A 127 13.20 -19.10 25.32
N SER A 128 14.13 -19.94 24.85
CA SER A 128 15.07 -20.66 25.74
C SER A 128 16.48 -20.75 25.14
N PRO A 129 17.54 -20.47 25.92
CA PRO A 129 18.88 -20.24 25.39
C PRO A 129 19.61 -21.50 24.89
N ASN A 130 19.18 -22.69 25.33
CA ASN A 130 19.64 -23.97 24.82
C ASN A 130 18.44 -24.91 24.71
N ILE A 131 18.12 -25.35 23.49
CA ILE A 131 17.03 -26.28 23.22
C ILE A 131 17.60 -27.49 22.47
N SER A 132 17.39 -28.70 22.97
CA SER A 132 17.73 -29.92 22.24
C SER A 132 16.73 -30.17 21.12
N ILE A 133 17.20 -30.73 20.01
CA ILE A 133 16.35 -31.08 18.87
C ILE A 133 15.23 -32.03 19.33
N GLU A 134 15.51 -33.01 20.18
CA GLU A 134 14.50 -33.91 20.75
C GLU A 134 13.43 -33.19 21.58
N SER A 135 13.75 -32.08 22.27
CA SER A 135 12.75 -31.29 23.01
C SER A 135 11.84 -30.49 22.09
N ILE A 136 12.29 -30.11 20.89
CA ILE A 136 11.44 -29.50 19.85
C ILE A 136 10.51 -30.57 19.31
N TYR A 137 11.05 -31.77 19.04
CA TYR A 137 10.27 -32.92 18.58
C TYR A 137 9.18 -33.32 19.59
N SER A 138 9.50 -33.54 20.86
CA SER A 138 8.50 -34.03 21.84
C SER A 138 7.31 -33.07 22.05
N LYS A 139 7.51 -31.77 21.82
CA LYS A 139 6.46 -30.74 21.90
C LYS A 139 5.72 -30.48 20.59
N ALA A 140 6.35 -30.68 19.43
CA ALA A 140 5.70 -30.56 18.13
C ALA A 140 4.99 -31.87 17.70
N SER A 141 5.36 -33.01 18.29
CA SER A 141 4.98 -34.36 17.87
C SER A 141 3.83 -34.97 18.68
N SER A 142 3.18 -34.26 19.61
CA SER A 142 2.03 -34.82 20.35
C SER A 142 0.89 -35.24 19.42
N ASP A 143 0.81 -34.66 18.22
CA ASP A 143 -0.31 -34.86 17.29
C ASP A 143 0.08 -35.57 15.98
N ILE A 144 1.34 -36.02 15.82
CA ILE A 144 1.81 -36.66 14.59
C ILE A 144 2.60 -37.94 14.91
N PRO A 145 2.11 -39.14 14.55
CA PRO A 145 2.87 -40.38 14.71
C PRO A 145 4.10 -40.39 13.78
N ASN A 146 5.23 -40.92 14.25
CA ASN A 146 6.47 -41.19 13.47
C ASN A 146 7.29 -40.00 12.93
N VAL A 147 7.23 -38.81 13.54
CA VAL A 147 8.04 -37.64 13.12
C VAL A 147 9.57 -37.91 13.12
N LYS A 148 10.05 -38.83 13.98
CA LYS A 148 11.48 -39.20 14.02
C LYS A 148 12.00 -39.80 12.71
N GLU A 149 11.15 -40.37 11.87
CA GLU A 149 11.56 -40.96 10.58
C GLU A 149 11.48 -39.96 9.41
N ILE A 150 10.79 -38.83 9.57
CA ILE A 150 10.36 -38.00 8.43
C ILE A 150 11.35 -36.87 8.09
N CYS A 151 12.21 -36.43 9.02
CA CYS A 151 13.09 -35.28 8.75
C CYS A 151 14.53 -35.45 9.25
N ASN A 152 15.46 -35.51 8.29
CA ASN A 152 16.90 -35.42 8.54
C ASN A 152 17.23 -34.10 9.28
N GLN A 153 18.05 -34.16 10.33
CA GLN A 153 18.49 -33.01 11.14
C GLN A 153 18.99 -31.82 10.31
N ASN A 154 19.57 -32.07 9.13
CA ASN A 154 20.01 -31.00 8.23
C ASN A 154 18.86 -30.21 7.59
N CYS A 155 17.72 -30.85 7.30
CA CYS A 155 16.54 -30.16 6.78
C CYS A 155 15.93 -29.26 7.86
N ILE A 156 15.88 -29.74 9.10
CA ILE A 156 15.38 -28.96 10.24
C ILE A 156 16.27 -27.77 10.55
N PHE A 157 17.60 -27.94 10.52
CA PHE A 157 18.52 -26.82 10.70
C PHE A 157 18.37 -25.77 9.60
N LYS A 158 18.24 -26.18 8.33
CA LYS A 158 17.99 -25.24 7.22
C LYS A 158 16.68 -24.47 7.42
N MET A 159 15.62 -25.15 7.84
CA MET A 159 14.33 -24.53 8.13
C MET A 159 14.43 -23.53 9.29
N LEU A 160 15.04 -23.92 10.42
CA LEU A 160 15.24 -23.04 11.57
C LEU A 160 16.18 -21.86 11.27
N LYS A 161 17.19 -22.04 10.42
CA LYS A 161 18.08 -20.94 9.99
C LYS A 161 17.39 -19.97 9.02
N ALA A 162 16.42 -20.44 8.24
CA ALA A 162 15.58 -19.56 7.42
C ALA A 162 14.66 -18.69 8.29
N ILE A 163 14.10 -19.27 9.37
CA ILE A 163 13.21 -18.57 10.30
C ILE A 163 14.01 -17.66 11.26
N PHE A 164 15.22 -18.07 11.64
CA PHE A 164 16.08 -17.36 12.58
C PHE A 164 17.54 -17.34 12.07
N PRO A 165 17.93 -16.36 11.22
CA PRO A 165 19.22 -16.34 10.51
C PRO A 165 20.46 -16.36 11.42
N CYS A 166 20.31 -15.85 12.64
CA CYS A 166 21.35 -15.80 13.66
C CYS A 166 21.61 -17.14 14.36
N ILE A 167 20.81 -18.19 14.10
CA ILE A 167 21.07 -19.54 14.63
C ILE A 167 22.37 -20.10 14.04
N THR A 168 23.23 -20.60 14.93
CA THR A 168 24.47 -21.30 14.58
C THR A 168 24.43 -22.72 15.14
N LYS A 169 24.92 -23.69 14.35
CA LYS A 169 25.05 -25.08 14.80
C LYS A 169 26.27 -25.13 15.71
N SER A 170 26.09 -25.42 17.00
CA SER A 170 27.24 -25.54 17.89
C SER A 170 28.00 -26.84 17.59
N LYS A 171 29.32 -26.85 17.78
CA LYS A 171 30.13 -28.09 17.67
C LYS A 171 29.99 -29.00 18.90
N LEU A 172 29.36 -28.52 19.98
CA LEU A 172 29.20 -29.25 21.22
C LEU A 172 28.07 -30.29 21.07
N LYS A 173 28.42 -31.54 21.36
CA LYS A 173 27.48 -32.66 21.49
C LYS A 173 27.28 -32.95 22.97
N GLU A 174 26.05 -32.94 23.44
CA GLU A 174 25.69 -33.48 24.75
C GLU A 174 24.94 -34.79 24.50
N ASN A 175 25.41 -35.90 25.08
CA ASN A 175 24.88 -37.25 24.85
C ASN A 175 24.77 -37.67 23.37
N GLY A 176 25.70 -37.22 22.52
CA GLY A 176 25.73 -37.55 21.09
C GLY A 176 24.83 -36.70 20.20
N VAL A 177 24.04 -35.78 20.78
CA VAL A 177 23.11 -34.90 20.07
C VAL A 177 23.71 -33.50 19.93
N PHE A 178 23.60 -32.90 18.74
CA PHE A 178 24.02 -31.51 18.50
C PHE A 178 23.09 -30.52 19.21
N ILE A 179 23.65 -29.64 20.03
CA ILE A 179 22.89 -28.57 20.67
C ILE A 179 22.92 -27.33 19.79
N LEU A 180 21.74 -26.73 19.57
CA LEU A 180 21.63 -25.42 18.94
C LEU A 180 21.77 -24.36 20.02
N SER A 181 22.77 -23.50 19.88
CA SER A 181 22.98 -22.38 20.79
C SER A 181 22.39 -21.12 20.16
N VAL A 182 21.49 -20.47 20.90
CA VAL A 182 20.93 -19.17 20.51
C VAL A 182 21.52 -18.13 21.45
N LYS A 183 22.60 -17.47 21.03
CA LYS A 183 23.17 -16.34 21.78
C LYS A 183 22.42 -15.05 21.45
N GLY A 184 21.96 -14.34 22.48
CA GLY A 184 21.71 -12.89 22.40
C GLY A 184 20.29 -12.41 22.12
N VAL A 185 19.23 -13.18 22.39
CA VAL A 185 17.86 -12.70 22.19
C VAL A 185 17.23 -12.23 23.50
N LYS A 186 17.32 -10.92 23.78
CA LYS A 186 16.46 -10.24 24.76
C LYS A 186 15.32 -9.57 24.00
N PHE A 187 14.07 -9.88 24.35
CA PHE A 187 12.89 -9.13 23.93
C PHE A 187 12.27 -8.48 25.16
N ASP A 188 12.86 -7.36 25.58
CA ASP A 188 12.24 -6.45 26.54
C ASP A 188 11.86 -5.17 25.80
N LEU A 189 10.56 -4.91 25.74
CA LEU A 189 9.86 -3.62 25.75
C LEU A 189 8.41 -3.92 25.33
N GLN A 190 7.45 -3.68 26.21
CA GLN A 190 6.04 -3.57 25.79
C GLN A 190 5.88 -2.19 25.17
N PRO A 191 5.75 -2.07 23.83
CA PRO A 191 5.54 -0.77 23.22
C PRO A 191 4.25 -0.17 23.79
N GLY A 192 4.33 1.05 24.32
CA GLY A 192 3.13 1.84 24.56
C GLY A 192 2.47 2.19 23.22
N PHE A 193 1.22 2.67 23.23
CA PHE A 193 0.57 3.10 21.98
C PHE A 193 1.37 4.14 21.19
N ALA A 194 2.19 4.95 21.88
CA ALA A 194 3.14 5.88 21.27
C ALA A 194 4.11 5.21 20.28
N ASP A 195 4.51 3.96 20.54
CA ASP A 195 5.38 3.21 19.64
C ASP A 195 4.62 2.56 18.49
N ILE A 196 3.32 2.25 18.67
CA ILE A 196 2.47 1.73 17.60
C ILE A 196 2.29 2.76 16.49
N ASN A 197 2.23 4.06 16.82
CA ASN A 197 2.08 5.14 15.84
C ASN A 197 3.18 5.12 14.75
N LYS A 198 4.39 4.67 15.08
CA LYS A 198 5.51 4.54 14.12
C LYS A 198 5.30 3.46 13.07
N TYR A 199 4.35 2.54 13.31
CA TYR A 199 4.06 1.39 12.45
C TYR A 199 2.70 1.50 11.75
N VAL A 200 1.96 2.58 11.99
CA VAL A 200 0.71 2.88 11.29
C VAL A 200 1.05 3.16 9.82
N PRO A 201 0.44 2.46 8.85
CA PRO A 201 0.70 2.73 7.43
C PRO A 201 0.28 4.17 7.09
N GLN A 202 0.99 4.83 6.17
CA GLN A 202 0.76 6.25 5.82
C GLN A 202 -0.70 6.58 5.44
N GLN A 203 -1.42 5.62 4.85
CA GLN A 203 -2.82 5.78 4.50
C GLN A 203 -3.79 5.77 5.70
N TRP A 204 -3.36 5.26 6.85
CA TRP A 204 -4.12 5.23 8.09
C TRP A 204 -3.74 6.43 8.96
N ASN A 205 -4.73 7.08 9.54
CA ASN A 205 -4.58 8.20 10.46
C ASN A 205 -4.88 7.75 11.88
N VAL A 206 -4.19 8.34 12.86
CA VAL A 206 -4.58 8.16 14.27
C VAL A 206 -5.78 9.05 14.54
N LEU A 207 -6.94 8.45 14.78
CA LEU A 207 -8.19 9.16 15.11
C LEU A 207 -8.31 9.41 16.62
N GLU A 208 -7.84 8.46 17.42
CA GLU A 208 -7.90 8.51 18.88
C GLU A 208 -6.68 7.79 19.45
N ASN A 209 -6.03 8.38 20.45
CA ASN A 209 -4.90 7.78 21.15
C ASN A 209 -5.00 8.10 22.65
N THR A 210 -5.66 7.21 23.39
CA THR A 210 -5.82 7.28 24.84
C THR A 210 -4.92 6.26 25.53
N THR A 211 -4.87 6.27 26.86
CA THR A 211 -4.12 5.26 27.63
C THR A 211 -4.68 3.84 27.47
N THR A 212 -5.95 3.71 27.10
CA THR A 212 -6.66 2.43 27.02
C THR A 212 -7.00 2.00 25.61
N THR A 213 -6.97 2.92 24.63
CA THR A 213 -7.43 2.63 23.28
C THR A 213 -6.68 3.47 22.25
N LEU A 214 -6.29 2.81 21.16
CA LEU A 214 -5.78 3.42 19.94
C LEU A 214 -6.77 3.14 18.81
N THR A 215 -7.35 4.19 18.22
CA THR A 215 -8.22 4.09 17.05
C THR A 215 -7.48 4.65 15.84
N LEU A 216 -7.30 3.79 14.83
CA LEU A 216 -6.75 4.16 13.53
C LEU A 216 -7.86 4.23 12.50
N GLY A 217 -7.81 5.18 11.58
CA GLY A 217 -8.81 5.42 10.55
C GLY A 217 -8.21 5.44 9.16
N TYR A 218 -8.78 4.67 8.23
CA TYR A 218 -8.48 4.73 6.81
C TYR A 218 -9.70 5.23 6.07
N LEU A 219 -9.57 6.36 5.37
CA LEU A 219 -10.63 6.90 4.52
C LEU A 219 -10.49 6.31 3.13
N SER A 220 -11.53 5.63 2.65
CA SER A 220 -11.50 5.06 1.30
C SER A 220 -11.38 6.15 0.24
N ILE A 221 -10.63 5.84 -0.80
CA ILE A 221 -10.51 6.67 -2.00
C ILE A 221 -11.88 6.69 -2.72
N GLU A 222 -12.60 5.58 -2.66
CA GLU A 222 -13.91 5.46 -3.26
C GLU A 222 -14.98 6.20 -2.48
N LYS A 223 -15.87 6.85 -3.22
CA LYS A 223 -17.02 7.58 -2.67
C LYS A 223 -18.31 6.88 -3.03
N PHE A 224 -19.20 6.73 -2.06
CA PHE A 224 -20.53 6.21 -2.24
C PHE A 224 -21.54 7.31 -1.92
N ASN A 225 -22.34 7.69 -2.91
CA ASN A 225 -23.22 8.86 -2.86
C ASN A 225 -22.46 10.13 -2.46
N GLY A 226 -21.24 10.30 -2.99
CA GLY A 226 -20.36 11.44 -2.67
C GLY A 226 -19.61 11.33 -1.35
N ASN A 227 -19.92 10.35 -0.49
CA ASN A 227 -19.30 10.18 0.82
C ASN A 227 -18.21 9.10 0.78
N SER A 228 -17.02 9.42 1.31
CA SER A 228 -15.99 8.41 1.55
C SER A 228 -16.40 7.46 2.67
N VAL A 229 -15.92 6.23 2.62
CA VAL A 229 -16.18 5.22 3.65
C VAL A 229 -14.99 5.18 4.60
N LEU A 230 -15.26 5.38 5.89
CA LEU A 230 -14.25 5.25 6.94
C LEU A 230 -14.14 3.79 7.37
N MET A 231 -12.92 3.26 7.36
CA MET A 231 -12.55 2.02 8.02
C MET A 231 -11.81 2.38 9.32
N GLU A 232 -12.22 1.81 10.45
CA GLU A 232 -11.61 2.09 11.75
C GLU A 232 -11.07 0.80 12.37
N LEU A 233 -9.82 0.83 12.83
CA LEU A 233 -9.19 -0.23 13.59
C LEU A 233 -9.01 0.25 15.02
N LYS A 234 -9.75 -0.35 15.95
CA LYS A 234 -9.64 -0.07 17.39
C LYS A 234 -8.77 -1.12 18.04
N ILE A 235 -7.78 -0.68 18.80
CA ILE A 235 -6.84 -1.52 19.53
C ILE A 235 -6.94 -1.15 21.01
N GLY A 236 -7.43 -2.07 21.84
CA GLY A 236 -7.51 -1.92 23.29
C GLY A 236 -6.19 -2.23 23.99
N SER A 237 -6.00 -1.67 25.19
CA SER A 237 -4.85 -1.98 26.06
C SER A 237 -4.87 -3.44 26.55
N ASP A 238 -6.05 -4.06 26.55
CA ASP A 238 -6.29 -5.49 26.73
C ASP A 238 -5.88 -6.34 25.52
N ARG A 239 -5.33 -5.71 24.48
CA ARG A 239 -4.89 -6.31 23.21
C ARG A 239 -6.03 -6.79 22.32
N LEU A 240 -7.28 -6.44 22.63
CA LEU A 240 -8.40 -6.73 21.75
C LEU A 240 -8.41 -5.80 20.54
N ILE A 241 -8.81 -6.36 19.41
CA ILE A 241 -8.93 -5.64 18.14
C ILE A 241 -10.39 -5.60 17.73
N GLY A 242 -10.87 -4.40 17.37
CA GLY A 242 -12.13 -4.21 16.65
C GLY A 242 -11.85 -3.59 15.29
N LEU A 243 -12.51 -4.10 14.24
CA LEU A 243 -12.52 -3.47 12.92
C LEU A 243 -13.93 -3.00 12.60
N PHE A 244 -14.05 -1.77 12.14
CA PHE A 244 -15.31 -1.14 11.78
C PHE A 244 -15.23 -0.61 10.36
N VAL A 245 -16.33 -0.73 9.60
CA VAL A 245 -16.45 -0.14 8.26
C VAL A 245 -17.77 0.60 8.18
N ALA A 246 -17.72 1.90 7.88
CA ALA A 246 -18.87 2.79 7.94
C ALA A 246 -19.62 2.68 9.29
N GLY A 247 -18.89 2.64 10.41
CA GLY A 247 -19.43 2.52 11.77
C GLY A 247 -19.98 1.14 12.14
N LYS A 248 -19.91 0.13 11.26
CA LYS A 248 -20.38 -1.23 11.53
C LYS A 248 -19.22 -2.14 11.92
N ALA A 249 -19.34 -2.82 13.05
CA ALA A 249 -18.36 -3.80 13.50
C ALA A 249 -18.28 -5.01 12.55
N ILE A 250 -17.06 -5.46 12.29
CA ILE A 250 -16.74 -6.60 11.44
C ILE A 250 -16.20 -7.72 12.31
N ASN A 251 -16.65 -8.95 12.05
CA ASN A 251 -16.11 -10.12 12.74
C ASN A 251 -14.74 -10.50 12.15
N LEU A 252 -13.67 -10.18 12.87
CA LEU A 252 -12.29 -10.41 12.45
C LEU A 252 -11.96 -11.89 12.17
N SER A 253 -12.67 -12.84 12.81
CA SER A 253 -12.45 -14.28 12.57
C SER A 253 -12.76 -14.68 11.13
N ASP A 254 -13.70 -13.99 10.47
CA ASP A 254 -14.08 -14.26 9.08
C ASP A 254 -12.93 -13.95 8.10
N PHE A 255 -11.92 -13.21 8.58
CA PHE A 255 -10.73 -12.77 7.86
C PHE A 255 -9.45 -13.45 8.36
N PHE A 256 -9.56 -14.49 9.19
CA PHE A 256 -8.43 -15.12 9.87
C PHE A 256 -7.60 -14.13 10.72
N ILE A 257 -8.21 -13.00 11.12
CA ILE A 257 -7.61 -12.03 12.03
C ILE A 257 -8.03 -12.43 13.45
N GLY A 258 -7.06 -12.70 14.31
CA GLY A 258 -7.34 -13.00 15.72
C GLY A 258 -7.99 -11.80 16.41
N LYS A 259 -8.93 -12.05 17.32
CA LYS A 259 -9.57 -10.99 18.15
C LYS A 259 -8.60 -10.31 19.11
N SER A 260 -7.42 -10.90 19.32
CA SER A 260 -6.35 -10.35 20.14
C SER A 260 -4.99 -10.45 19.45
N ILE A 261 -4.14 -9.45 19.65
CA ILE A 261 -2.80 -9.36 19.06
C ILE A 261 -1.75 -9.18 20.15
N THR A 262 -0.71 -10.01 20.15
CA THR A 262 0.51 -9.66 20.90
C THR A 262 1.23 -8.56 20.14
N PHE A 263 1.42 -7.37 20.71
CA PHE A 263 2.12 -6.26 20.04
C PHE A 263 3.61 -6.57 19.82
N THR A 264 3.92 -7.09 18.64
CA THR A 264 5.26 -7.24 18.10
C THR A 264 5.28 -6.58 16.73
N LEU A 265 6.46 -6.20 16.25
CA LEU A 265 6.58 -5.66 14.90
C LEU A 265 6.02 -6.63 13.85
N LYS A 266 6.27 -7.94 14.00
CA LYS A 266 5.63 -9.03 13.25
C LYS A 266 4.14 -8.84 13.10
N SER A 267 3.47 -8.80 14.26
CA SER A 267 2.03 -9.00 14.34
C SER A 267 1.28 -7.75 13.91
N LEU A 268 1.83 -6.56 14.17
CA LEU A 268 1.32 -5.30 13.64
C LEU A 268 1.43 -5.28 12.11
N LYS A 269 2.59 -5.63 11.54
CA LYS A 269 2.76 -5.75 10.09
C LYS A 269 1.80 -6.78 9.49
N GLY A 270 1.68 -7.94 10.13
CA GLY A 270 0.74 -8.99 9.74
C GLY A 270 -0.71 -8.51 9.78
N LEU A 271 -1.11 -7.78 10.83
CA LEU A 271 -2.44 -7.19 10.97
C LEU A 271 -2.73 -6.22 9.82
N PHE A 272 -1.86 -5.23 9.57
CA PHE A 272 -2.07 -4.27 8.47
C PHE A 272 -2.04 -4.95 7.10
N LYS A 273 -1.20 -5.98 6.91
CA LYS A 273 -1.22 -6.78 5.68
C LYS A 273 -2.57 -7.51 5.52
N SER A 274 -3.11 -8.10 6.58
CA SER A 274 -4.43 -8.72 6.55
C SER A 274 -5.54 -7.70 6.33
N LEU A 275 -5.42 -6.48 6.83
CA LEU A 275 -6.40 -5.41 6.56
C LEU A 275 -6.49 -5.05 5.07
N ARG A 276 -5.42 -5.26 4.27
CA ARG A 276 -5.48 -5.12 2.80
C ARG A 276 -6.41 -6.14 2.14
N THR A 277 -6.73 -7.24 2.83
CA THR A 277 -7.70 -8.23 2.34
C THR A 277 -9.15 -7.82 2.63
N VAL A 278 -9.36 -6.81 3.47
CA VAL A 278 -10.67 -6.24 3.75
C VAL A 278 -10.95 -5.17 2.71
N GLY A 279 -11.57 -5.57 1.60
CA GLY A 279 -12.03 -4.65 0.56
C GLY A 279 -13.42 -4.08 0.86
N LEU A 280 -13.75 -2.95 0.22
CA LEU A 280 -15.12 -2.44 0.25
C LEU A 280 -16.02 -3.21 -0.70
N CYS A 281 -17.20 -3.60 -0.24
CA CYS A 281 -18.20 -4.17 -1.14
C CYS A 281 -18.75 -3.06 -2.03
N TYR A 282 -18.52 -3.17 -3.33
CA TYR A 282 -18.98 -2.20 -4.32
C TYR A 282 -20.47 -2.37 -4.67
N GLY A 283 -21.17 -3.31 -4.04
CA GLY A 283 -22.51 -3.69 -4.47
C GLY A 283 -22.50 -4.38 -5.83
N ALA A 284 -23.68 -4.80 -6.28
CA ALA A 284 -23.84 -5.37 -7.60
C ALA A 284 -24.06 -4.23 -8.61
N THR A 285 -23.24 -4.17 -9.67
CA THR A 285 -23.38 -3.17 -10.73
C THR A 285 -24.71 -3.33 -11.44
N LEU A 286 -25.43 -2.22 -11.65
CA LEU A 286 -26.62 -2.19 -12.49
C LEU A 286 -26.23 -2.01 -13.95
N GLU A 287 -26.85 -2.79 -14.82
CA GLU A 287 -26.84 -2.49 -16.25
C GLU A 287 -27.81 -1.32 -16.53
N THR A 288 -27.56 -0.55 -17.59
CA THR A 288 -28.22 0.75 -17.86
C THR A 288 -29.75 0.68 -17.93
N ASN A 289 -30.34 -0.52 -18.10
CA ASN A 289 -31.77 -0.74 -18.22
C ASN A 289 -32.43 -1.34 -16.96
N GLU A 290 -31.68 -1.67 -15.90
CA GLU A 290 -32.21 -2.37 -14.71
C GLU A 290 -32.72 -1.42 -13.61
N SER A 291 -32.69 -0.10 -13.84
CA SER A 291 -32.75 0.90 -12.75
C SER A 291 -34.11 1.06 -12.05
N ASP A 292 -35.20 0.68 -12.72
CA ASP A 292 -36.57 0.84 -12.20
C ASP A 292 -37.03 -0.33 -11.31
N ILE A 293 -36.38 -1.49 -11.42
CA ILE A 293 -36.81 -2.72 -10.73
C ILE A 293 -36.39 -2.74 -9.25
N PHE A 294 -35.39 -1.93 -8.89
CA PHE A 294 -34.78 -1.94 -7.57
C PHE A 294 -35.12 -0.73 -6.71
N SER A 295 -35.75 0.31 -7.28
CA SER A 295 -36.22 1.48 -6.54
C SER A 295 -37.31 1.13 -5.50
N SER A 296 -37.97 -0.02 -5.62
CA SER A 296 -39.05 -0.47 -4.74
C SER A 296 -38.65 -1.47 -3.65
N SER A 297 -37.41 -1.98 -3.63
CA SER A 297 -37.00 -3.00 -2.65
C SER A 297 -36.55 -2.35 -1.34
N GLN A 298 -37.25 -2.62 -0.23
CA GLN A 298 -36.82 -2.21 1.12
C GLN A 298 -35.50 -2.87 1.58
N LEU A 299 -35.05 -3.91 0.88
CA LEU A 299 -33.86 -4.70 1.22
C LEU A 299 -32.59 -4.20 0.53
N CYS A 300 -32.71 -3.26 -0.40
CA CYS A 300 -31.60 -2.75 -1.17
C CYS A 300 -31.59 -1.23 -1.21
N VAL A 301 -30.40 -0.66 -1.35
CA VAL A 301 -30.19 0.76 -1.61
C VAL A 301 -29.41 0.92 -2.89
N LYS A 302 -29.88 1.85 -3.74
CA LYS A 302 -29.18 2.31 -4.94
C LYS A 302 -28.12 3.30 -4.50
N GLU A 303 -26.89 3.11 -4.97
CA GLU A 303 -25.78 3.99 -4.63
C GLU A 303 -25.00 4.34 -5.88
N ILE A 304 -24.44 5.54 -5.91
CA ILE A 304 -23.49 5.99 -6.92
C ILE A 304 -22.11 5.75 -6.33
N CYS A 305 -21.36 4.82 -6.90
CA CYS A 305 -19.97 4.56 -6.55
C CYS A 305 -19.07 5.32 -7.52
N LEU A 306 -18.24 6.21 -6.98
CA LEU A 306 -17.24 6.98 -7.71
C LEU A 306 -15.86 6.45 -7.35
N THR A 307 -15.08 6.10 -8.37
CA THR A 307 -13.63 5.86 -8.29
C THR A 307 -12.92 6.94 -9.10
N ASP A 308 -11.59 7.04 -8.98
CA ASP A 308 -10.79 8.09 -9.62
C ASP A 308 -10.98 8.20 -11.14
N THR A 309 -11.41 7.12 -11.78
CA THR A 309 -11.53 7.04 -13.24
C THR A 309 -12.95 6.87 -13.75
N LYS A 310 -13.91 6.44 -12.92
CA LYS A 310 -15.25 6.02 -13.38
C LYS A 310 -16.32 6.22 -12.31
N SER A 311 -17.52 6.57 -12.76
CA SER A 311 -18.74 6.48 -11.95
C SER A 311 -19.53 5.23 -12.36
N LYS A 312 -20.13 4.55 -11.38
CA LYS A 312 -21.04 3.43 -11.61
C LYS A 312 -22.20 3.47 -10.64
N THR A 313 -23.39 3.11 -11.13
CA THR A 313 -24.56 2.89 -10.28
C THR A 313 -24.55 1.45 -9.81
N VAL A 314 -24.66 1.27 -8.50
CA VAL A 314 -24.59 -0.04 -7.85
C VAL A 314 -25.77 -0.24 -6.93
N ILE A 315 -26.10 -1.50 -6.66
CA ILE A 315 -27.07 -1.89 -5.66
C ILE A 315 -26.38 -2.58 -4.51
N ARG A 316 -26.69 -2.12 -3.31
CA ARG A 316 -26.16 -2.71 -2.09
C ARG A 316 -27.31 -3.20 -1.22
N HIS A 317 -27.18 -4.43 -0.74
CA HIS A 317 -28.10 -4.96 0.26
C HIS A 317 -27.99 -4.14 1.57
N VAL A 318 -29.11 -3.85 2.25
CA VAL A 318 -29.12 -3.02 3.47
C VAL A 318 -28.29 -3.62 4.60
N GLN A 319 -28.28 -4.96 4.70
CA GLN A 319 -27.44 -5.71 5.65
C GLN A 319 -26.01 -5.96 5.15
N CYS A 320 -25.62 -5.42 4.00
CA CYS A 320 -24.22 -5.43 3.60
C CYS A 320 -23.42 -4.60 4.62
N LEU A 321 -22.36 -5.20 5.17
CA LEU A 321 -21.43 -4.51 6.08
C LEU A 321 -20.37 -3.69 5.34
N ARG A 322 -20.54 -3.50 4.02
CA ARG A 322 -19.55 -2.88 3.12
C ARG A 322 -18.19 -3.58 3.13
N THR A 323 -18.09 -4.84 3.51
CA THR A 323 -16.86 -5.64 3.46
C THR A 323 -16.91 -6.74 2.40
N VAL A 324 -15.77 -6.97 1.74
CA VAL A 324 -15.52 -8.05 0.77
C VAL A 324 -14.84 -9.22 1.48
N GLN A 325 -15.14 -10.45 1.06
CA GLN A 325 -14.48 -11.66 1.56
C GLN A 325 -13.08 -11.82 0.97
N ILE A 326 -12.15 -12.36 1.76
CA ILE A 326 -10.80 -12.72 1.32
C ILE A 326 -10.88 -13.64 0.09
N ASN A 327 -10.06 -13.37 -0.93
CA ASN A 327 -9.99 -14.12 -2.19
C ASN A 327 -11.27 -14.08 -3.06
N SER A 328 -12.20 -13.17 -2.80
CA SER A 328 -13.29 -12.92 -3.75
C SER A 328 -12.72 -12.30 -5.02
N GLN A 329 -12.80 -13.03 -6.14
CA GLN A 329 -12.57 -12.47 -7.48
C GLN A 329 -13.61 -11.39 -7.84
N SER A 330 -14.70 -11.30 -7.07
CA SER A 330 -15.77 -10.33 -7.28
C SER A 330 -15.66 -9.13 -6.33
N HIS A 331 -15.97 -7.96 -6.86
CA HIS A 331 -16.06 -6.70 -6.11
C HIS A 331 -17.35 -6.59 -5.26
N SER A 332 -18.24 -7.58 -5.32
CA SER A 332 -19.52 -7.62 -4.61
C SER A 332 -19.56 -8.78 -3.60
N CYS A 333 -20.05 -8.53 -2.39
CA CYS A 333 -20.23 -9.62 -1.42
C CYS A 333 -21.38 -10.56 -1.82
N ILE A 334 -21.38 -11.79 -1.28
CA ILE A 334 -22.39 -12.82 -1.55
C ILE A 334 -23.81 -12.26 -1.43
N LYS A 335 -24.14 -11.54 -0.35
CA LYS A 335 -25.48 -10.95 -0.15
C LYS A 335 -25.90 -10.00 -1.29
N CYS A 336 -24.98 -9.13 -1.74
CA CYS A 336 -25.27 -8.21 -2.85
C CYS A 336 -25.40 -8.97 -4.18
N SER A 337 -24.58 -10.00 -4.38
CA SER A 337 -24.60 -10.86 -5.58
C SER A 337 -25.86 -11.72 -5.67
N GLU A 338 -26.27 -12.36 -4.58
CA GLU A 338 -27.48 -13.21 -4.50
C GLU A 338 -28.75 -12.39 -4.74
N HIS A 339 -28.84 -11.20 -4.14
CA HIS A 339 -30.03 -10.36 -4.32
C HIS A 339 -30.17 -9.84 -5.76
N LYS A 340 -29.06 -9.61 -6.47
CA LYS A 340 -29.10 -9.33 -7.92
C LYS A 340 -29.64 -10.52 -8.72
N ARG A 341 -29.31 -11.77 -8.32
CA ARG A 341 -29.76 -12.99 -9.01
C ARG A 341 -31.23 -13.27 -8.81
N HIS A 342 -31.75 -13.21 -7.57
CA HIS A 342 -33.15 -13.53 -7.28
C HIS A 342 -34.13 -12.67 -8.09
N LYS A 343 -33.84 -11.39 -8.28
CA LYS A 343 -34.70 -10.50 -9.08
C LYS A 343 -34.72 -10.78 -10.59
N LYS A 344 -33.72 -11.50 -11.14
CA LYS A 344 -33.75 -11.93 -12.55
C LYS A 344 -34.71 -13.11 -12.80
N TYR A 345 -35.11 -13.82 -11.75
CA TYR A 345 -35.99 -15.00 -11.86
C TYR A 345 -37.46 -14.70 -11.54
N ASP A 346 -37.75 -13.60 -10.85
CA ASP A 346 -39.12 -13.14 -10.58
C ASP A 346 -39.71 -12.27 -11.73
N GLN A 347 -39.01 -12.22 -12.88
CA GLN A 347 -39.44 -11.61 -14.15
C GLN A 347 -39.53 -12.68 -15.22
#